data_AF-A0A3P7KT89-F1
#
_entry.id   AF-A0A3P7KT89-F1
#
_cell.length_a   1.000
_cell.length_b   1.000
_cell.length_c   1.000
_cell.angle_alpha   90.00
_cell.angle_beta   90.00
_cell.angle_gamma   90.00
#
_symmetry.space_group_name_H-M   'P 1'
#
loop_
_entity.id
_entity.type
_entity.pdbx_description
1 polymer ?
#
loop_
_entity_poly.entity_id
_entity_poly.type
_entity_poly.pdbx_seq_one_letter_code
_entity_poly.pdbx_strand_id
1 'polypeptide(L)'
;MRAAVLWFLIGVATAAIRQPLNWQTSPRIDMIRRGVYEDYLRMINALRAATPGKFPNRALDYHDYEYVSNITIGTPQQRFVVVPDTGSADLWVPYVRCDSTCEGKRKFSPKDSSTFVSSNTRWSIHYGSGDAKGVVGKDVVRLGGEDEAQLVIPSSVFGLADHTSPAFKTVIFDWNRNPMDGILGLAFPRLSTIKGGPPLINAIKQGQYGFFTAIAPGFFETRAILPHNKPQTPSSPITSKQIEHLRTQEGE
;
A
#
# COMPACT_ATOMS: atom_id res chain seq x y z
N MET A 1 -3.45 12.63 48.28
CA MET A 1 -2.40 12.67 47.23
C MET A 1 -2.29 11.40 46.36
N ARG A 2 -2.52 10.18 46.88
CA ARG A 2 -2.41 8.94 46.07
C ARG A 2 -3.56 8.68 45.08
N ALA A 3 -4.77 9.17 45.37
CA ALA A 3 -5.92 9.02 44.47
C ALA A 3 -5.86 9.94 43.23
N ALA A 4 -5.27 11.14 43.36
CA ALA A 4 -5.14 12.09 42.25
C ALA A 4 -4.18 11.59 41.15
N VAL A 5 -3.17 10.80 41.53
CA VAL A 5 -2.25 10.15 40.57
C VAL A 5 -2.95 9.01 39.82
N LEU A 6 -3.88 8.30 40.45
CA LEU A 6 -4.65 7.24 39.79
C LEU A 6 -5.64 7.79 38.75
N TRP A 7 -6.24 8.95 39.01
CA TRP A 7 -7.09 9.63 38.01
C TRP A 7 -6.27 10.25 36.86
N PHE A 8 -5.01 10.63 37.10
CA PHE A 8 -4.10 11.04 36.04
C PHE A 8 -3.66 9.86 35.15
N LEU A 9 -3.58 8.64 35.71
CA LEU A 9 -3.23 7.42 34.97
C LEU A 9 -4.42 6.76 34.25
N ILE A 10 -5.66 7.02 34.69
CA ILE A 10 -6.90 6.54 34.03
C ILE A 10 -7.47 7.59 33.07
N GLY A 11 -6.98 8.83 33.15
CA GLY A 11 -7.48 10.00 32.40
C GLY A 11 -6.76 10.33 31.10
N VAL A 12 -5.85 9.50 30.60
CA VAL A 12 -5.43 9.62 29.19
C VAL A 12 -6.45 8.86 28.36
N ALA A 13 -7.62 9.46 28.16
CA ALA A 13 -8.41 9.17 26.98
C ALA A 13 -7.53 9.57 25.79
N THR A 14 -6.70 8.65 25.31
CA THR A 14 -5.98 8.85 24.05
C THR A 14 -7.05 9.02 23.00
N ALA A 15 -7.26 10.26 22.54
CA ALA A 15 -8.02 10.50 21.34
C ALA A 15 -7.31 9.77 20.21
N ALA A 16 -7.78 8.56 19.89
CA ALA A 16 -7.24 7.74 18.83
C ALA A 16 -7.88 8.20 17.52
N ILE A 17 -7.09 8.82 16.65
CA ILE A 17 -7.52 9.03 15.26
C ILE A 17 -7.35 7.70 14.54
N ARG A 18 -8.47 7.13 14.11
CA ARG A 18 -8.49 5.89 13.33
C ARG A 18 -8.62 6.23 11.86
N GLN A 19 -7.57 5.93 11.11
CA GLN A 19 -7.55 6.03 9.66
C GLN A 19 -8.06 4.69 9.07
N PRO A 20 -9.24 4.66 8.42
CA PRO A 20 -9.74 3.44 7.81
C PRO A 20 -8.88 3.06 6.60
N LEU A 21 -8.60 1.76 6.47
CA LEU A 21 -7.98 1.19 5.29
C LEU A 21 -9.05 0.52 4.43
N ASN A 22 -9.08 0.88 3.16
CA ASN A 22 -9.96 0.26 2.18
C ASN A 22 -9.20 -0.89 1.53
N TRP A 23 -9.76 -2.10 1.64
CA TRP A 23 -9.21 -3.25 0.92
C TRP A 23 -9.61 -3.18 -0.55
N GLN A 24 -8.72 -3.63 -1.42
CA GLN A 24 -8.99 -3.76 -2.84
C GLN A 24 -8.92 -5.23 -3.25
N THR A 25 -9.64 -5.59 -4.32
CA THR A 25 -9.52 -6.95 -4.86
C THR A 25 -8.09 -7.13 -5.35
N SER A 26 -7.42 -8.14 -4.80
CA SER A 26 -6.05 -8.49 -5.18
C SER A 26 -5.95 -8.77 -6.69
N PRO A 27 -4.96 -8.18 -7.40
CA PRO A 27 -4.69 -8.52 -8.79
C PRO A 27 -4.49 -10.02 -9.02
N ARG A 28 -3.85 -10.72 -8.08
CA ARG A 28 -3.71 -12.17 -8.11
C ARG A 28 -5.07 -12.86 -8.18
N ILE A 29 -6.03 -12.46 -7.35
CA ILE A 29 -7.38 -13.05 -7.37
C ILE A 29 -8.08 -12.77 -8.69
N ASP A 30 -7.95 -11.57 -9.25
CA ASP A 30 -8.50 -11.25 -10.57
C ASP A 30 -7.87 -12.12 -11.67
N MET A 31 -6.55 -12.24 -11.68
CA MET A 31 -5.83 -13.09 -12.63
C MET A 31 -6.20 -14.57 -12.50
N ILE A 32 -6.40 -15.08 -11.29
CA ILE A 32 -6.86 -16.45 -11.04
C ILE A 32 -8.27 -16.64 -11.60
N ARG A 33 -9.19 -15.71 -11.33
CA ARG A 33 -10.58 -15.75 -11.86
C ARG A 33 -10.62 -15.75 -13.38
N ARG A 34 -9.66 -15.08 -14.03
CA ARG A 34 -9.52 -15.00 -15.49
C ARG A 34 -8.70 -16.14 -16.09
N GLY A 35 -8.09 -17.00 -15.27
CA GLY A 35 -7.26 -18.12 -15.73
C GLY A 35 -5.90 -17.72 -16.32
N VAL A 36 -5.41 -16.49 -16.07
CA VAL A 36 -4.16 -15.97 -16.65
C VAL A 36 -2.99 -15.93 -15.65
N TYR A 37 -3.22 -16.30 -14.39
CA TYR A 37 -2.23 -16.17 -13.32
C TYR A 37 -0.98 -17.04 -13.53
N GLU A 38 -1.14 -18.25 -14.06
CA GLU A 38 -0.02 -19.17 -14.33
C GLU A 38 0.93 -18.62 -15.41
N ASP A 39 0.38 -18.04 -16.48
CA ASP A 39 1.18 -17.39 -17.54
C ASP A 39 1.94 -16.19 -16.98
N TYR A 40 1.28 -15.39 -16.16
CA TYR A 40 1.91 -14.28 -15.44
C TYR A 40 3.06 -14.76 -14.55
N LEU A 41 2.86 -15.84 -13.77
CA LEU A 41 3.91 -16.39 -12.91
C LEU A 41 5.13 -16.87 -13.70
N ARG A 42 4.91 -17.53 -14.84
CA ARG A 42 6.01 -17.92 -15.74
C ARG A 42 6.79 -16.70 -16.23
N MET A 43 6.08 -15.68 -16.72
CA MET A 43 6.68 -14.44 -17.21
C MET A 43 7.49 -13.73 -16.11
N ILE A 44 6.89 -13.49 -14.94
CA ILE A 44 7.56 -12.73 -13.87
C ILE A 44 8.75 -13.50 -13.29
N ASN A 45 8.68 -14.83 -13.21
CA ASN A 45 9.81 -15.65 -12.76
C ASN A 45 10.98 -15.64 -13.75
N ALA A 46 10.70 -15.61 -15.06
CA ALA A 46 11.73 -15.42 -16.07
C ALA A 46 12.42 -14.05 -15.94
N LEU A 47 11.65 -12.97 -15.77
CA LEU A 47 12.20 -11.61 -15.55
C LEU A 47 13.04 -11.53 -14.28
N ARG A 48 12.56 -12.17 -13.21
CA ARG A 48 13.21 -12.30 -11.91
C ARG A 48 14.55 -13.04 -11.97
N ALA A 49 14.66 -14.05 -12.83
CA ALA A 49 15.90 -14.79 -13.06
C ALA A 49 16.88 -14.00 -13.94
N ALA A 50 16.36 -13.26 -14.93
CA ALA A 50 17.16 -12.40 -15.81
C ALA A 50 17.73 -11.17 -15.10
N THR A 51 17.13 -10.75 -13.98
CA THR A 51 17.60 -9.60 -13.18
C THR A 51 17.97 -10.06 -11.76
N PRO A 52 19.20 -10.58 -11.55
CA PRO A 52 19.65 -10.98 -10.22
C PRO A 52 19.59 -9.80 -9.27
N GLY A 53 18.89 -9.97 -8.13
CA GLY A 53 18.81 -8.94 -7.11
C GLY A 53 20.18 -8.65 -6.51
N LYS A 54 20.39 -7.41 -6.05
CA LYS A 54 21.61 -7.01 -5.34
C LYS A 54 21.80 -7.72 -3.99
N PHE A 55 20.73 -8.32 -3.46
CA PHE A 55 20.69 -8.98 -2.16
C PHE A 55 20.25 -10.44 -2.29
N PRO A 56 20.80 -11.36 -1.48
CA PRO A 56 20.48 -12.79 -1.52
C PRO A 56 19.03 -13.06 -1.11
N ASN A 57 18.47 -12.25 -0.21
CA ASN A 57 17.08 -12.34 0.21
C ASN A 57 16.26 -11.28 -0.54
N ARG A 58 15.49 -11.72 -1.55
CA ARG A 58 14.61 -10.82 -2.32
C ARG A 58 13.17 -10.99 -1.88
N ALA A 59 12.52 -9.89 -1.50
CA ALA A 59 11.07 -9.85 -1.39
C ALA A 59 10.47 -9.99 -2.80
N LEU A 60 9.67 -11.02 -3.01
CA LEU A 60 8.98 -11.26 -4.27
C LEU A 60 7.54 -10.78 -4.14
N ASP A 61 7.13 -9.85 -4.99
CA ASP A 61 5.75 -9.39 -5.08
C ASP A 61 4.91 -10.33 -5.93
N TYR A 62 3.89 -10.94 -5.34
CA TYR A 62 2.93 -11.83 -6.01
C TYR A 62 1.58 -11.15 -6.30
N HIS A 63 1.52 -9.82 -6.15
CA HIS A 63 0.33 -9.00 -6.31
C HIS A 63 -0.87 -9.50 -5.50
N ASP A 64 -0.62 -9.79 -4.22
CA ASP A 64 -1.64 -10.16 -3.24
C ASP A 64 -2.54 -8.95 -2.90
N TYR A 65 -2.99 -8.82 -1.66
CA TYR A 65 -3.89 -7.72 -1.27
C TYR A 65 -3.15 -6.41 -1.10
N GLU A 66 -3.81 -5.33 -1.52
CA GLU A 66 -3.36 -3.97 -1.28
C GLU A 66 -4.42 -3.22 -0.47
N TYR A 67 -3.97 -2.60 0.61
CA TYR A 67 -4.77 -1.69 1.41
C TYR A 67 -4.43 -0.28 1.00
N VAL A 68 -5.47 0.52 0.77
CA VAL A 68 -5.32 1.93 0.41
C VAL A 68 -6.00 2.81 1.43
N SER A 69 -5.52 4.04 1.56
CA SER A 69 -6.08 5.03 2.47
C SER A 69 -6.41 6.32 1.76
N ASN A 70 -7.49 6.96 2.20
CA ASN A 70 -7.76 8.35 1.85
C ASN A 70 -6.80 9.28 2.59
N ILE A 71 -6.29 10.28 1.88
CA ILE A 71 -5.61 11.45 2.45
C ILE A 71 -6.09 12.70 1.73
N THR A 72 -5.85 13.86 2.33
CA THR A 72 -6.00 15.12 1.62
C THR A 72 -4.76 15.99 1.75
N ILE A 73 -4.52 16.82 0.75
CA ILE A 73 -3.36 17.72 0.72
C ILE A 73 -3.83 19.11 0.30
N GLY A 74 -3.33 20.15 0.97
CA GLY A 74 -3.56 21.54 0.61
C GLY A 74 -4.72 22.24 1.33
N THR A 75 -4.92 23.51 0.97
CA THR A 75 -5.99 24.38 1.48
C THR A 75 -6.58 25.25 0.34
N PRO A 76 -7.78 24.96 -0.18
CA PRO A 76 -8.69 23.87 0.19
C PRO A 76 -8.12 22.47 -0.07
N GLN A 77 -8.75 21.47 0.53
CA GLN A 77 -8.29 20.08 0.52
C GLN A 77 -8.40 19.46 -0.89
N GLN A 78 -7.35 18.79 -1.35
CA GLN A 78 -7.35 17.98 -2.57
C GLN A 78 -7.23 16.50 -2.18
N ARG A 79 -8.12 15.65 -2.67
CA ARG A 79 -8.28 14.25 -2.24
C ARG A 79 -7.34 13.31 -2.99
N PHE A 80 -6.75 12.35 -2.30
CA PHE A 80 -5.96 11.27 -2.89
C PHE A 80 -6.23 9.94 -2.17
N VAL A 81 -6.06 8.85 -2.91
CA VAL A 81 -5.98 7.50 -2.34
C VAL A 81 -4.54 7.04 -2.47
N VAL A 82 -3.94 6.64 -1.36
CA VAL A 82 -2.52 6.29 -1.29
C VAL A 82 -2.32 4.92 -0.67
N VAL A 83 -1.22 4.27 -1.03
CA VAL A 83 -0.78 3.02 -0.41
C VAL A 83 0.07 3.38 0.80
N PRO A 84 -0.33 2.99 2.03
CA PRO A 84 0.54 3.09 3.19
C PRO A 84 1.67 2.05 3.05
N ASP A 85 2.89 2.51 2.86
CA ASP A 85 4.03 1.67 2.48
C ASP A 85 5.09 1.66 3.59
N THR A 86 5.22 0.53 4.29
CA THR A 86 6.23 0.34 5.34
C THR A 86 7.63 0.03 4.78
N GLY A 87 7.75 -0.18 3.48
CA GLY A 87 9.01 -0.38 2.76
C GLY A 87 9.66 0.91 2.26
N SER A 88 8.94 2.04 2.23
CA SER A 88 9.47 3.35 1.83
C SER A 88 9.09 4.47 2.81
N ALA A 89 9.79 5.61 2.73
CA ALA A 89 9.69 6.68 3.71
C ALA A 89 9.15 8.01 3.15
N ASP A 90 8.92 8.08 1.84
CA ASP A 90 8.50 9.31 1.16
C ASP A 90 6.99 9.29 0.89
N LEU A 91 6.33 10.43 1.06
CA LEU A 91 5.01 10.67 0.50
C LEU A 91 5.17 11.28 -0.89
N TRP A 92 4.45 10.77 -1.88
CA TRP A 92 4.31 11.45 -3.18
C TRP A 92 2.93 11.21 -3.78
N VAL A 93 2.48 12.19 -4.56
CA VAL A 93 1.25 12.13 -5.37
C VAL A 93 1.52 12.68 -6.77
N PRO A 94 0.74 12.27 -7.79
CA PRO A 94 0.81 12.89 -9.12
C PRO A 94 0.52 14.37 -9.05
N TYR A 95 1.15 15.19 -9.89
CA TYR A 95 0.80 16.60 -10.00
C TYR A 95 0.33 16.99 -11.40
N VAL A 96 -0.31 18.15 -11.53
CA VAL A 96 -0.99 18.58 -12.76
C VAL A 96 -0.12 18.62 -14.02
N ARG A 97 1.22 18.73 -13.90
CA ARG A 97 2.13 18.64 -15.06
C ARG A 97 2.75 17.26 -15.25
N CYS A 98 2.22 16.23 -14.58
CA CYS A 98 2.60 14.87 -14.89
C CYS A 98 2.21 14.53 -16.33
N ASP A 99 3.12 13.83 -17.01
CA ASP A 99 2.94 13.34 -18.36
C ASP A 99 1.79 12.31 -18.47
N SER A 100 1.68 11.66 -19.63
CA SER A 100 0.64 10.64 -19.90
C SER A 100 0.71 9.42 -18.97
N THR A 101 1.76 9.27 -18.17
CA THR A 101 1.89 8.17 -17.23
C THR A 101 0.99 8.30 -16.01
N CYS A 102 0.60 9.52 -15.61
CA CYS A 102 -0.36 9.74 -14.52
C CYS A 102 -1.81 9.94 -15.00
N GLU A 103 -2.11 9.59 -16.24
CA GLU A 103 -3.47 9.68 -16.78
C GLU A 103 -4.44 8.79 -15.99
N GLY A 104 -5.65 9.29 -15.74
CA GLY A 104 -6.67 8.61 -14.94
C GLY A 104 -6.47 8.72 -13.42
N LYS A 105 -5.37 9.32 -12.95
CA LYS A 105 -5.11 9.56 -11.52
C LYS A 105 -5.56 10.96 -11.10
N ARG A 106 -5.85 11.12 -9.81
CA ARG A 106 -5.99 12.46 -9.23
C ARG A 106 -4.63 13.13 -9.19
N LYS A 107 -4.61 14.42 -9.53
CA LYS A 107 -3.39 15.21 -9.66
C LYS A 107 -3.45 16.40 -8.73
N PHE A 108 -2.40 16.60 -7.95
CA PHE A 108 -2.24 17.78 -7.12
C PHE A 108 -2.01 19.02 -7.98
N SER A 109 -2.79 20.05 -7.71
CA SER A 109 -2.70 21.36 -8.32
C SER A 109 -2.13 22.37 -7.31
N PRO A 110 -0.86 22.79 -7.46
CA PRO A 110 -0.26 23.83 -6.63
C PRO A 110 -1.02 25.15 -6.60
N LYS A 111 -1.73 25.48 -7.69
CA LYS A 111 -2.49 26.73 -7.82
C LYS A 111 -3.76 26.73 -6.98
N ASP A 112 -4.28 25.54 -6.66
CA ASP A 112 -5.54 25.37 -5.95
C ASP A 112 -5.33 25.16 -4.45
N SER A 113 -4.12 25.44 -3.94
CA SER A 113 -3.79 25.40 -2.52
C SER A 113 -3.09 26.69 -2.09
N SER A 114 -3.73 27.42 -1.18
CA SER A 114 -3.21 28.66 -0.58
C SER A 114 -2.07 28.43 0.42
N THR A 115 -1.91 27.20 0.93
CA THR A 115 -0.85 26.82 1.88
C THR A 115 0.35 26.15 1.21
N PHE A 116 0.31 25.98 -0.11
CA PHE A 116 1.36 25.32 -0.86
C PHE A 116 2.64 26.16 -0.93
N VAL A 117 3.77 25.51 -0.71
CA VAL A 117 5.11 26.09 -0.89
C VAL A 117 5.88 25.23 -1.90
N SER A 118 6.20 25.82 -3.04
CA SER A 118 6.97 25.16 -4.10
C SER A 118 8.45 25.00 -3.74
N SER A 119 9.06 23.91 -4.20
CA SER A 119 10.51 23.76 -4.27
C SER A 119 10.93 23.33 -5.69
N ASN A 120 12.13 23.73 -6.10
CA ASN A 120 12.75 23.29 -7.36
C ASN A 120 13.64 22.04 -7.18
N THR A 121 13.71 21.49 -5.97
CA THR A 121 14.45 20.26 -5.70
C THR A 121 13.81 19.10 -6.44
N ARG A 122 14.61 18.35 -7.23
CA ARG A 122 14.15 17.14 -7.89
C ARG A 122 14.36 15.90 -7.03
N TRP A 123 13.50 14.91 -7.24
CA TRP A 123 13.61 13.59 -6.63
C TRP A 123 13.31 12.51 -7.66
N SER A 124 13.86 11.31 -7.43
CA SER A 124 13.61 10.11 -8.22
C SER A 124 13.78 8.90 -7.32
N ILE A 125 12.76 8.05 -7.26
CA ILE A 125 12.72 6.84 -6.44
C ILE A 125 12.51 5.64 -7.37
N HIS A 126 13.31 4.60 -7.19
CA HIS A 126 13.15 3.32 -7.87
C HIS A 126 12.65 2.29 -6.87
N TYR A 127 11.42 1.81 -7.08
CA TYR A 127 10.82 0.70 -6.38
C TYR A 127 11.13 -0.61 -7.10
N GLY A 128 10.88 -1.75 -6.43
CA GLY A 128 11.03 -3.06 -7.06
C GLY A 128 10.10 -3.28 -8.25
N SER A 129 8.94 -2.61 -8.25
CA SER A 129 7.90 -2.69 -9.28
C SER A 129 7.99 -1.60 -10.36
N GLY A 130 8.77 -0.53 -10.13
CA GLY A 130 8.90 0.59 -11.07
C GLY A 130 9.38 1.88 -10.41
N ASP A 131 9.41 2.99 -11.12
CA ASP A 131 9.93 4.26 -10.62
C ASP A 131 8.88 5.38 -10.58
N ALA A 132 9.18 6.41 -9.79
CA ALA A 132 8.49 7.68 -9.79
C ALA A 132 9.52 8.81 -9.64
N LYS A 133 9.26 9.95 -10.27
CA LYS A 133 10.12 11.14 -10.18
C LYS A 133 9.33 12.42 -10.28
N GLY A 134 9.94 13.50 -9.82
CA GLY A 134 9.36 14.83 -9.94
C GLY A 134 10.06 15.89 -9.12
N VAL A 135 9.28 16.81 -8.57
CA VAL A 135 9.76 17.95 -7.77
C VAL A 135 9.21 17.89 -6.35
N VAL A 136 9.92 18.49 -5.41
CA VAL A 136 9.50 18.54 -4.02
C VAL A 136 8.49 19.68 -3.82
N GLY A 137 7.48 19.42 -3.01
CA GLY A 137 6.54 20.43 -2.51
C GLY A 137 6.39 20.34 -1.01
N LYS A 138 5.85 21.40 -0.42
CA LYS A 138 5.47 21.40 1.00
C LYS A 138 4.07 21.96 1.14
N ASP A 139 3.21 21.28 1.90
CA ASP A 139 1.85 21.73 2.16
C ASP A 139 1.30 21.07 3.44
N VAL A 140 0.05 21.36 3.78
CA VAL A 140 -0.70 20.66 4.83
C VAL A 140 -1.16 19.32 4.29
N VAL A 141 -0.70 18.24 4.93
CA VAL A 141 -1.16 16.87 4.65
C VAL A 141 -2.11 16.46 5.77
N ARG A 142 -3.24 15.85 5.40
CA ARG A 142 -4.20 15.30 6.36
C ARG A 142 -4.39 13.82 6.09
N LEU A 143 -4.31 13.03 7.15
CA LEU A 143 -4.57 11.61 7.06
C LEU A 143 -6.06 11.36 7.32
N GLY A 144 -6.75 10.77 6.36
CA GLY A 144 -8.22 10.66 6.32
C GLY A 144 -8.85 11.51 5.20
N GLY A 145 -10.05 11.13 4.77
CA GLY A 145 -10.87 11.87 3.82
C GLY A 145 -11.47 13.18 4.40
N GLU A 146 -12.00 14.06 3.55
CA GLU A 146 -12.56 15.37 3.97
C GLU A 146 -13.70 15.25 4.99
N ASP A 147 -14.49 14.17 4.87
CA ASP A 147 -15.65 13.88 5.71
C ASP A 147 -15.30 12.92 6.88
N GLU A 148 -14.01 12.65 7.09
CA GLU A 148 -13.50 11.74 8.11
C GLU A 148 -12.79 12.52 9.25
N ALA A 149 -12.59 11.86 10.40
CA ALA A 149 -11.71 12.43 11.43
C ALA A 149 -10.26 12.44 10.92
N GLN A 150 -9.66 13.63 10.83
CA GLN A 150 -8.35 13.81 10.21
C GLN A 150 -7.24 14.13 11.20
N LEU A 151 -6.09 13.49 11.00
CA LEU A 151 -4.82 13.93 11.56
C LEU A 151 -4.22 14.99 10.62
N VAL A 152 -4.16 16.24 11.07
CA VAL A 152 -3.64 17.38 10.29
C VAL A 152 -2.15 17.59 10.56
N ILE A 153 -1.33 17.42 9.53
CA ILE A 153 0.14 17.50 9.60
C ILE A 153 0.60 18.70 8.75
N PRO A 154 0.81 19.89 9.37
CA PRO A 154 1.24 21.09 8.67
C PRO A 154 2.69 20.96 8.20
N SER A 155 3.03 21.72 7.16
CA SER A 155 4.39 21.81 6.63
C SER A 155 5.01 20.46 6.26
N SER A 156 4.19 19.52 5.79
CA SER A 156 4.65 18.21 5.34
C SER A 156 5.33 18.35 3.97
N VAL A 157 6.54 17.83 3.86
CA VAL A 157 7.29 17.78 2.60
C VAL A 157 6.92 16.49 1.86
N PHE A 158 6.59 16.60 0.58
CA PHE A 158 6.15 15.48 -0.25
C PHE A 158 6.58 15.67 -1.71
N GLY A 159 6.50 14.58 -2.48
CA GLY A 159 6.79 14.57 -3.90
C GLY A 159 5.59 14.92 -4.75
N LEU A 160 5.78 15.88 -5.65
CA LEU A 160 4.93 16.12 -6.81
C LEU A 160 5.51 15.33 -7.98
N ALA A 161 4.90 14.18 -8.31
CA ALA A 161 5.39 13.31 -9.38
C ALA A 161 5.01 13.86 -10.78
N ASP A 162 6.00 14.15 -11.63
CA ASP A 162 5.78 14.48 -13.06
C ASP A 162 5.82 13.24 -13.96
N HIS A 163 6.18 12.10 -13.38
CA HIS A 163 6.27 10.84 -14.09
C HIS A 163 6.15 9.68 -13.10
N THR A 164 5.44 8.64 -13.52
CA THR A 164 5.34 7.36 -12.83
C THR A 164 5.48 6.22 -13.83
N SER A 165 6.14 5.13 -13.45
CA SER A 165 6.19 3.94 -14.31
C SER A 165 4.80 3.35 -14.57
N PRO A 166 4.61 2.57 -15.66
CA PRO A 166 3.33 1.90 -15.96
C PRO A 166 2.79 1.04 -14.82
N ALA A 167 3.65 0.53 -13.94
CA ALA A 167 3.26 -0.26 -12.77
C ALA A 167 2.34 0.52 -11.80
N PHE A 168 2.44 1.85 -11.75
CA PHE A 168 1.56 2.70 -10.93
C PHE A 168 0.29 3.15 -11.66
N LYS A 169 0.28 3.07 -13.00
CA LYS A 169 -0.90 3.40 -13.82
C LYS A 169 -1.89 2.24 -13.85
N THR A 170 -1.39 1.02 -14.03
CA THR A 170 -2.20 -0.14 -14.37
C THR A 170 -1.88 -1.34 -13.50
N VAL A 171 -2.89 -2.10 -13.12
CA VAL A 171 -2.69 -3.48 -12.70
C VAL A 171 -2.34 -4.27 -13.96
N ILE A 172 -1.27 -5.07 -13.93
CA ILE A 172 -0.91 -5.93 -15.07
C ILE A 172 -2.16 -6.75 -15.39
N PHE A 173 -2.76 -6.54 -16.57
CA PHE A 173 -4.02 -7.10 -17.08
C PHE A 173 -5.36 -6.39 -16.77
N ASP A 174 -5.40 -5.30 -16.01
CA ASP A 174 -6.60 -4.43 -15.89
C ASP A 174 -6.20 -2.95 -16.00
N TRP A 175 -6.36 -2.44 -17.23
CA TRP A 175 -5.98 -1.08 -17.62
C TRP A 175 -6.82 0.01 -16.94
N ASN A 176 -7.92 -0.35 -16.25
CA ASN A 176 -8.86 0.60 -15.65
C ASN A 176 -8.91 0.54 -14.12
N ARG A 177 -8.10 -0.30 -13.46
CA ARG A 177 -8.30 -0.61 -12.02
C ARG A 177 -7.06 -0.54 -11.14
N ASN A 178 -6.31 0.55 -11.21
CA ASN A 178 -5.45 0.89 -10.08
C ASN A 178 -6.08 2.08 -9.29
N PRO A 179 -6.67 1.82 -8.09
CA PRO A 179 -7.35 2.85 -7.31
C PRO A 179 -6.40 3.78 -6.55
N MET A 180 -5.10 3.46 -6.44
CA MET A 180 -4.15 4.35 -5.78
C MET A 180 -3.62 5.44 -6.71
N ASP A 181 -3.50 6.65 -6.21
CA ASP A 181 -2.85 7.76 -6.88
C ASP A 181 -1.35 7.83 -6.56
N GLY A 182 -0.96 7.48 -5.33
CA GLY A 182 0.43 7.62 -4.87
C GLY A 182 0.76 6.75 -3.66
N ILE A 183 1.91 7.04 -3.04
CA ILE A 183 2.47 6.28 -1.91
C ILE A 183 2.58 7.18 -0.69
N LEU A 184 2.19 6.64 0.47
CA LEU A 184 2.42 7.23 1.79
C LEU A 184 3.45 6.38 2.53
N GLY A 185 4.72 6.79 2.49
CA GLY A 185 5.78 6.09 3.22
C GLY A 185 5.57 6.11 4.74
N LEU A 186 5.81 4.97 5.37
CA LEU A 186 5.73 4.72 6.82
C LEU A 186 7.05 4.19 7.40
N ALA A 187 8.07 3.97 6.56
CA ALA A 187 9.38 3.48 6.98
C ALA A 187 10.22 4.57 7.66
N PHE A 188 11.41 4.22 8.16
CA PHE A 188 12.24 5.19 8.88
C PHE A 188 12.74 6.35 8.00
N PRO A 189 12.90 7.58 8.54
CA PRO A 189 13.30 8.76 7.76
C PRO A 189 14.64 8.61 7.03
N ARG A 190 15.52 7.71 7.50
CA ARG A 190 16.80 7.41 6.86
C ARG A 190 16.63 6.87 5.43
N LEU A 191 15.48 6.29 5.11
CA LEU A 191 15.14 5.78 3.78
C LEU A 191 14.55 6.85 2.86
N SER A 192 14.32 8.07 3.35
CA SER A 192 13.72 9.15 2.56
C SER A 192 14.70 9.70 1.51
N THR A 193 14.26 9.63 0.26
CA THR A 193 14.92 10.24 -0.90
C THR A 193 14.56 11.73 -0.99
N ILE A 194 13.31 12.08 -0.73
CA ILE A 194 12.79 13.46 -0.81
C ILE A 194 13.35 14.35 0.32
N LYS A 195 13.88 13.73 1.38
CA LYS A 195 14.39 14.39 2.60
C LYS A 195 13.31 15.08 3.43
N GLY A 196 12.05 14.80 3.14
CA GLY A 196 10.90 15.20 3.95
C GLY A 196 10.63 14.26 5.13
N GLY A 197 11.01 12.98 4.98
CA GLY A 197 10.61 11.92 5.90
C GLY A 197 9.11 11.61 5.88
N PRO A 198 8.68 10.56 6.58
CA PRO A 198 7.27 10.17 6.65
C PRO A 198 6.41 11.23 7.34
N PRO A 199 5.23 11.58 6.79
CA PRO A 199 4.32 12.52 7.43
C PRO A 199 4.00 12.15 8.88
N LEU A 200 3.75 10.87 9.16
CA LEU A 200 3.41 10.39 10.51
C LEU A 200 4.54 10.61 11.52
N ILE A 201 5.79 10.36 11.13
CA ILE A 201 6.96 10.60 12.00
C ILE A 201 7.13 12.11 12.23
N ASN A 202 6.84 12.93 11.22
CA ASN A 202 6.86 14.38 11.37
C ASN A 202 5.78 14.88 12.33
N ALA A 203 4.57 14.32 12.30
CA ALA A 203 3.51 14.63 13.26
C ALA A 203 3.92 14.33 14.71
N ILE A 204 4.58 13.18 14.94
CA ILE A 204 5.13 12.81 16.26
C ILE A 204 6.20 13.82 16.70
N LYS A 205 7.15 14.16 15.82
CA LYS A 205 8.20 15.16 16.11
C LYS A 205 7.65 16.55 16.41
N GLN A 206 6.50 16.91 15.82
CA GLN A 206 5.80 18.17 16.07
C GLN A 206 4.96 18.13 17.37
N GLY A 207 5.01 17.04 18.14
CA GLY A 207 4.28 16.90 19.41
C GLY A 207 2.78 16.68 19.25
N GLN A 208 2.32 16.29 18.06
CA GLN A 208 0.89 16.10 17.80
C GLN A 208 0.39 14.74 18.35
N TYR A 209 1.23 13.70 18.33
CA TYR A 209 0.92 12.34 18.81
C TYR A 209 2.16 11.66 19.39
N GLY A 210 1.96 10.68 20.27
CA GLY A 210 3.07 9.95 20.90
C GLY A 210 3.59 8.74 20.10
N PHE A 211 2.71 8.03 19.39
CA PHE A 211 3.05 6.84 18.62
C PHE A 211 1.92 6.52 17.61
N PHE A 212 2.18 5.58 16.70
CA PHE A 212 1.15 5.03 15.82
C PHE A 212 1.18 3.51 15.83
N THR A 213 0.06 2.90 15.47
CA THR A 213 -0.07 1.45 15.32
C THR A 213 -0.84 1.17 14.04
N ALA A 214 -0.29 0.31 13.18
CA ALA A 214 -0.99 -0.22 12.02
C ALA A 214 -1.57 -1.59 12.38
N ILE A 215 -2.89 -1.72 12.34
CA ILE A 215 -3.59 -2.99 12.56
C ILE A 215 -4.23 -3.38 11.24
N ALA A 216 -3.61 -4.30 10.52
CA ALA A 216 -4.23 -4.93 9.37
C ALA A 216 -5.19 -6.02 9.88
N PRO A 217 -6.51 -5.93 9.64
CA PRO A 217 -7.42 -7.01 10.00
C PRO A 217 -7.03 -8.27 9.21
N GLY A 218 -6.73 -9.36 9.93
CA GLY A 218 -6.30 -10.63 9.37
C GLY A 218 -7.36 -11.72 9.50
N PHE A 219 -7.84 -12.19 8.34
CA PHE A 219 -7.97 -13.61 7.98
C PHE A 219 -8.59 -14.59 9.00
N PHE A 220 -9.91 -14.57 9.14
CA PHE A 220 -10.72 -15.73 9.50
C PHE A 220 -11.98 -15.80 8.63
N GLU A 221 -11.80 -15.89 7.31
CA GLU A 221 -12.87 -16.38 6.45
C GLU A 221 -12.24 -17.28 5.37
N THR A 222 -11.88 -18.49 5.77
CA THR A 222 -11.71 -19.61 4.85
C THR A 222 -13.07 -19.91 4.22
N ARG A 223 -13.46 -19.13 3.20
CA ARG A 223 -14.38 -19.67 2.20
C ARG A 223 -13.56 -20.60 1.32
N ALA A 224 -13.65 -21.89 1.60
CA ALA A 224 -13.22 -22.92 0.67
C ALA A 224 -13.94 -22.67 -0.66
N ILE A 225 -13.23 -22.08 -1.63
CA ILE A 225 -13.67 -22.12 -3.02
C ILE A 225 -13.38 -23.54 -3.48
N LEU A 226 -14.39 -24.40 -3.40
CA LEU A 226 -14.34 -25.70 -4.06
C LEU A 226 -14.05 -25.45 -5.54
N PRO A 227 -13.02 -26.07 -6.14
CA PRO A 227 -12.81 -25.99 -7.57
C PRO A 227 -14.07 -26.51 -8.25
N HIS A 228 -14.53 -25.76 -9.26
CA HIS A 228 -15.63 -26.13 -10.13
C HIS A 228 -15.16 -27.28 -11.04
N ASN A 229 -15.00 -28.46 -10.45
CA ASN A 229 -14.95 -29.75 -11.11
C ASN A 229 -15.56 -30.73 -10.12
N LYS A 230 -16.79 -31.17 -10.39
CA LYS A 230 -17.41 -32.27 -9.65
C LYS A 230 -16.41 -33.43 -9.59
N PRO A 231 -15.94 -33.86 -8.41
CA PRO A 231 -15.47 -35.22 -8.26
C PRO A 231 -16.70 -36.09 -8.44
N GLN A 232 -16.66 -37.05 -9.37
CA GLN A 232 -17.61 -38.14 -9.34
C GLN A 232 -17.45 -38.81 -7.97
N THR A 233 -18.49 -38.80 -7.17
CA THR A 233 -18.56 -39.54 -5.91
C THR A 233 -18.31 -41.02 -6.20
N PRO A 234 -17.29 -41.66 -5.61
CA PRO A 234 -17.17 -43.11 -5.64
C PRO A 234 -18.36 -43.68 -4.87
N SER A 235 -19.18 -44.49 -5.54
CA SER A 235 -20.43 -45.03 -4.99
C SER A 235 -20.23 -46.22 -4.05
N SER A 236 -19.16 -46.27 -3.24
CA SER A 236 -18.93 -47.33 -2.24
C SER A 236 -17.85 -46.94 -1.22
N PRO A 237 -17.96 -47.34 0.06
CA PRO A 237 -16.90 -47.14 1.06
C PRO A 237 -15.63 -47.93 0.70
N ILE A 238 -14.47 -47.28 0.82
CA ILE A 238 -13.14 -47.91 0.68
C ILE A 238 -12.95 -48.91 1.82
N THR A 239 -12.69 -50.18 1.48
CA THR A 239 -12.46 -51.24 2.48
C THR A 239 -11.00 -51.28 2.92
N SER A 240 -10.74 -51.85 4.10
CA SER A 240 -9.45 -51.90 4.80
C SER A 240 -8.28 -52.46 3.96
N LYS A 241 -8.56 -53.18 2.86
CA LYS A 241 -7.55 -53.71 1.94
C LYS A 241 -6.95 -52.67 0.98
N GLN A 242 -7.61 -51.54 0.73
CA GLN A 242 -7.08 -50.47 -0.15
C GLN A 242 -6.13 -49.52 0.60
N ILE A 243 -6.21 -49.46 1.94
CA ILE A 243 -5.31 -48.64 2.76
C ILE A 243 -3.91 -49.28 2.85
N GLU A 244 -3.81 -50.60 2.75
CA GLU A 244 -2.54 -51.33 2.87
C GLU A 244 -1.66 -51.21 1.60
N HIS A 245 -2.26 -50.95 0.44
CA HIS A 245 -1.52 -50.71 -0.82
C HIS A 245 -0.90 -49.29 -0.91
N LEU A 246 -1.42 -48.33 -0.13
CA LEU A 246 -0.89 -46.96 -0.10
C LEU A 246 0.28 -46.80 0.90
N ARG A 247 0.51 -47.78 1.77
CA ARG A 247 1.60 -47.75 2.76
C ARG A 247 2.94 -48.27 2.23
N THR A 248 2.95 -48.96 1.09
CA THR A 248 4.15 -49.53 0.47
C THR A 248 4.77 -48.64 -0.61
N GLN A 249 4.24 -47.43 -0.85
CA GLN A 249 4.74 -46.49 -1.88
C GLN A 249 5.42 -45.24 -1.30
N GLU A 250 5.52 -45.09 0.03
CA GLU A 250 6.27 -43.99 0.69
C GLU A 250 7.50 -44.54 1.46
N GLY A 251 8.28 -45.37 0.79
CA GLY A 251 9.51 -45.92 1.34
C GLY A 251 10.53 -46.23 0.25
N GLU A 252 11.12 -45.18 -0.32
CA GLU A 252 12.52 -45.07 -0.79
C GLU A 252 12.86 -43.60 -1.07
#